data_AF-A0A2V7CBT4-F1
#
_entry.id   AF-A0A2V7CBT4-F1
#
_cell.length_a   1.000
_cell.length_b   1.000
_cell.length_c   1.000
_cell.angle_alpha   90.00
_cell.angle_beta   90.00
_cell.angle_gamma   90.00
#
_symmetry.space_group_name_H-M   'P 1'
#
loop_
_entity.id
_entity.type
_entity.pdbx_description
1 polymer ?
#
loop_
_entity_poly.entity_id
_entity_poly.type
_entity_poly.pdbx_seq_one_letter_code
_entity_poly.pdbx_strand_id
1 'polypeptide(L)' 'MTDLCVGDIVIRSHHLLNTRGTVVRVAVQHRGRARQVWVKWSHPNTLPNPSLESVDGLEAVKDRASDSVSEGRTRSPVAR' A
#
# COMPACT_ATOMS: atom_id res chain seq x y z
N MET A 1 -12.05 -2.04 8.42
CA MET A 1 -11.30 -0.76 8.53
C MET A 1 -9.84 -1.10 8.42
N THR A 2 -9.19 -0.58 7.39
CA THR A 2 -7.80 -0.93 7.06
C THR A 2 -6.88 0.10 7.69
N ASP A 3 -5.91 -0.34 8.49
CA ASP A 3 -4.88 0.55 9.01
C ASP A 3 -3.89 0.83 7.88
N LEU A 4 -3.98 2.02 7.29
CA LEU A 4 -3.09 2.46 6.21
C LEU A 4 -1.79 3.04 6.78
N CYS A 5 -0.69 2.62 6.20
CA CYS A 5 0.67 3.05 6.48
C CYS A 5 1.28 3.81 5.31
N VAL A 6 2.35 4.56 5.56
CA VAL A 6 3.14 5.20 4.50
C VAL A 6 3.77 4.11 3.63
N GLY A 7 3.65 4.25 2.31
CA GLY A 7 4.08 3.27 1.33
C GLY A 7 2.96 2.36 0.83
N ASP A 8 1.83 2.27 1.53
CA ASP A 8 0.71 1.46 1.09
C ASP A 8 0.17 1.96 -0.25
N ILE A 9 -0.13 1.00 -1.14
CA ILE A 9 -0.83 1.28 -2.38
C ILE A 9 -2.33 1.28 -2.08
N VAL A 10 -3.00 2.33 -2.50
CA VAL A 10 -4.44 2.51 -2.33
C VAL A 10 -5.13 2.74 -3.65
N ILE A 11 -6.39 2.33 -3.73
CA ILE A 11 -7.30 2.63 -4.82
C ILE A 11 -8.39 3.55 -4.30
N ARG A 12 -8.61 4.66 -5.01
CA ARG A 12 -9.82 5.45 -4.89
C ARG A 12 -10.77 5.04 -6.00
N SER A 13 -11.86 4.41 -5.62
CA SER A 13 -12.94 3.98 -6.52
C SER A 13 -13.89 5.16 -6.75
N HIS A 14 -13.90 5.73 -7.95
CA HIS A 14 -14.84 6.79 -8.31
C HIS A 14 -15.65 6.38 -9.55
N HIS A 15 -16.88 5.90 -9.32
CA HIS A 15 -17.91 5.49 -10.30
C HIS A 15 -17.43 4.57 -11.44
N LEU A 16 -16.60 5.08 -12.36
CA LEU A 16 -16.11 4.42 -13.57
C LEU A 16 -14.56 4.35 -13.66
N LEU A 17 -13.85 4.99 -12.73
CA LEU A 17 -12.39 5.08 -12.76
C LEU A 17 -11.81 4.71 -11.39
N ASN A 18 -10.99 3.67 -11.40
CA ASN A 18 -10.17 3.28 -10.25
C ASN A 18 -8.81 3.94 -10.39
N THR A 19 -8.49 4.89 -9.51
CA THR A 19 -7.20 5.55 -9.51
C THR A 19 -6.31 4.93 -8.44
N ARG A 20 -5.13 4.45 -8.83
CA ARG A 20 -4.11 3.97 -7.90
C ARG A 20 -3.28 5.13 -7.37
N GLY A 21 -2.91 5.05 -6.09
CA GLY A 21 -2.04 6.01 -5.44
C GLY A 21 -1.22 5.35 -4.35
N THR A 22 -0.22 6.08 -3.86
CA THR A 22 0.63 5.64 -2.75
C THR A 22 0.44 6.59 -1.58
N VAL A 23 0.25 6.03 -0.39
CA VAL A 23 0.22 6.82 0.84
C VAL A 23 1.61 7.40 1.10
N VAL A 24 1.73 8.71 1.15
CA VAL A 24 3.02 9.41 1.38
C VAL A 24 3.15 9.94 2.80
N ARG A 25 2.03 10.15 3.51
CA ARG A 25 2.03 10.64 4.89
C ARG A 25 0.71 10.33 5.59
N VAL A 26 0.75 10.05 6.88
CA VAL A 26 -0.47 10.03 7.72
C VAL A 26 -0.72 11.45 8.26
N ALA A 27 -1.90 12.00 8.00
CA ALA A 27 -2.27 13.36 8.39
C ALA A 27 -2.96 13.39 9.76
N VAL A 28 -3.91 12.48 9.98
CA VAL A 28 -4.68 12.39 11.23
C VAL A 28 -4.74 10.94 11.67
N GLN A 29 -4.47 10.73 12.96
CA GLN A 29 -4.62 9.43 13.62
C GLN A 29 -5.58 9.54 14.81
N HIS A 30 -6.34 8.48 15.05
CA HIS A 30 -7.21 8.35 16.21
C HIS A 30 -7.10 6.94 16.78
N ARG A 31 -6.73 6.84 18.08
CA ARG A 31 -6.48 5.56 18.77
C ARG A 31 -5.47 4.66 18.02
N GLY A 32 -4.41 5.26 17.48
CA GLY A 32 -3.36 4.56 16.73
C GLY A 32 -3.72 4.18 15.29
N ARG A 33 -4.92 4.56 14.81
CA ARG A 33 -5.39 4.24 13.45
C ARG A 33 -5.43 5.48 12.58
N ALA A 34 -4.97 5.37 11.35
CA ALA A 34 -5.05 6.46 10.37
C ALA A 34 -6.53 6.77 10.07
N ARG A 35 -6.90 8.05 10.13
CA ARG A 35 -8.21 8.58 9.73
C ARG A 35 -8.13 9.35 8.42
N GLN A 36 -7.03 10.07 8.23
CA GLN A 36 -6.74 10.78 7.00
C GLN A 36 -5.28 10.58 6.60
N VAL A 37 -5.07 10.44 5.29
CA VAL A 37 -3.76 10.19 4.71
C VAL A 37 -3.54 11.10 3.50
N TRP A 38 -2.31 11.50 3.28
CA TRP A 38 -1.89 12.12 2.02
C TRP A 38 -1.56 11.01 1.03
N VAL A 39 -2.22 11.04 -0.12
CA VAL A 39 -2.03 10.06 -1.19
C VAL A 39 -1.48 10.76 -2.42
N LYS A 40 -0.36 10.25 -2.92
CA LYS A 40 0.17 10.63 -4.23
C LYS A 40 -0.48 9.75 -5.29
N TRP A 41 -1.39 10.32 -6.07
CA TRP A 41 -2.09 9.60 -7.15
C TRP A 41 -1.21 9.39 -8.37
N SER A 42 -1.32 8.21 -8.97
CA SER A 42 -0.66 7.86 -10.23
C SER A 42 -1.58 8.26 -11.38
N HIS A 43 -1.38 9.48 -11.89
CA HIS A 43 -2.05 9.97 -13.09
C HIS A 43 -1.06 9.99 -14.26
N PRO A 44 -1.42 9.47 -15.44
CA PRO A 44 -0.50 9.42 -16.59
C PRO A 44 -0.22 10.81 -17.16
N ASN A 45 -1.16 11.76 -17.00
CA ASN A 45 -1.15 13.03 -17.74
C ASN A 45 -1.10 14.27 -16.84
N THR A 46 -1.09 14.11 -15.52
CA THR A 46 -1.08 15.25 -14.58
C THR A 46 0.04 15.08 -13.57
N LEU A 47 0.70 16.20 -13.23
CA LEU A 47 1.69 16.22 -12.16
C LEU A 47 1.04 15.68 -10.88
N PRO A 48 1.70 14.77 -10.16
CA PRO A 48 1.08 14.06 -9.06
C PRO A 48 0.98 14.99 -7.85
N ASN A 49 -0.12 15.74 -7.76
CA ASN A 49 -0.40 16.54 -6.59
C ASN A 49 -0.97 15.62 -5.50
N PRO A 50 -0.29 15.46 -4.35
CA PRO A 50 -0.84 14.67 -3.27
C PRO A 50 -2.15 15.28 -2.79
N SER A 51 -3.17 14.46 -2.56
CA SER A 51 -4.42 14.91 -1.93
C SER A 51 -4.59 14.30 -0.56
N LEU A 52 -5.26 15.04 0.32
CA LEU A 52 -5.67 14.56 1.63
C LEU A 52 -6.97 13.76 1.47
N GLU A 53 -6.96 12.51 1.90
CA GLU A 53 -8.04 11.54 1.68
C GLU A 53 -8.46 10.90 3.00
N SER A 54 -9.76 10.61 3.14
CA SER A 54 -10.29 9.81 4.24
C SER A 54 -9.99 8.34 4.01
N VAL A 55 -9.56 7.63 5.04
CA VAL A 55 -9.29 6.18 4.96
C VAL A 55 -10.55 5.40 4.56
N ASP A 56 -11.74 5.87 4.95
CA ASP A 56 -13.00 5.19 4.65
C ASP A 56 -13.34 5.20 3.14
N GLY A 57 -12.73 6.09 2.35
CA GLY A 57 -12.90 6.18 0.89
C GLY A 57 -11.81 5.46 0.10
N LEU A 58 -10.93 4.71 0.76
CA LEU A 58 -9.75 4.10 0.16
C LEU A 58 -9.74 2.57 0.36
N GLU A 59 -9.36 1.87 -0.69
CA GLU A 59 -9.13 0.43 -0.66
C GLU A 59 -7.63 0.16 -0.71
N ALA A 60 -7.08 -0.50 0.33
CA ALA A 60 -5.68 -0.92 0.31
C ALA A 60 -5.50 -2.09 -0.66
N VAL A 61 -4.51 -1.98 -1.54
CA VAL A 61 -4.08 -3.09 -2.38
C VAL A 61 -3.15 -3.96 -1.54
N LYS A 62 -3.64 -5.15 -1.15
CA LYS A 62 -2.74 -6.19 -0.63
C LYS A 62 -1.95 -6.75 -1.79
N ASP A 63 -0.75 -6.23 -2.02
CA ASP A 63 0.23 -6.98 -2.77
C ASP A 63 0.52 -8.26 -1.97
N ARG A 64 0.10 -9.42 -2.48
CA ARG A 64 0.60 -10.72 -2.03
C ARG A 64 2.07 -10.80 -2.41
N ALA A 65 2.93 -10.15 -1.65
CA ALA A 65 4.38 -10.30 -1.73
C ALA A 65 4.88 -10.85 -0.39
N SER A 66 4.50 -12.10 -0.08
CA SER A 66 5.12 -12.93 0.96
C SER A 66 4.66 -14.38 0.83
N ASP A 67 4.92 -15.00 -0.32
CA ASP A 67 5.31 -16.41 -0.32
C ASP A 67 6.82 -16.41 -0.58
N SER A 68 7.57 -16.24 0.50
CA SER A 68 9.01 -16.38 0.54
C SER A 68 9.42 -17.71 -0.08
N VAL A 69 10.27 -17.61 -1.11
CA VAL A 69 11.08 -18.70 -1.65
C VAL A 69 11.75 -19.41 -0.47
N SER A 70 11.32 -20.63 -0.18
CA SER A 70 12.03 -21.51 0.74
C SER A 70 13.26 -22.03 -0.01
N GLU A 71 14.40 -21.37 0.19
CA GLU A 71 15.72 -21.91 -0.11
C GLU A 71 15.90 -23.22 0.65
N GLY A 72 15.59 -24.34 -0.01
CA GLY A 72 15.99 -25.68 0.40
C GLY A 72 17.47 -25.91 0.12
N ARG A 73 18.35 -25.18 0.82
CA ARG A 73 19.79 -25.41 0.82
C ARG A 73 20.12 -26.60 1.73
N THR A 74 19.96 -27.83 1.24
CA THR A 74 20.51 -29.00 1.93
C THR A 74 21.88 -29.32 1.35
N ARG A 75 22.91 -28.98 2.12
CA ARG A 75 24.31 -29.38 1.92
C ARG A 75 24.41 -30.90 1.81
N SER A 76 24.97 -31.42 0.72
CA SER A 76 25.81 -32.62 0.77
C SER A 76 27.26 -32.14 0.83
N PRO A 77 28.07 -32.60 1.79
CA PRO A 77 29.08 -33.59 1.41
C PRO A 77 29.47 -34.62 2.50
N VAL A 78 29.83 -35.82 2.02
CA VAL A 78 30.91 -36.73 2.47
C VAL A 78 30.96 -37.17 3.95
N ALA A 79 30.82 -38.48 4.17
CA ALA A 79 31.50 -39.18 5.25
C ALA A 79 32.02 -40.55 4.75
N ARG A 80 33.36 -40.66 4.74
CA ARG A 80 34.27 -41.83 4.79
C ARG A 80 33.96 -43.09 3.99
#